data_AF-A0A971L8I8-F1
#
_entry.id   AF-A0A971L8I8-F1
#
_cell.length_a   1.000
_cell.length_b   1.000
_cell.length_c   1.000
_cell.angle_alpha   90.00
_cell.angle_beta   90.00
_cell.angle_gamma   90.00
#
_symmetry.space_group_name_H-M   'P 1'
#
loop_
_entity.id
_entity.type
_entity.pdbx_description
1 polymer ?
#
loop_
_entity_poly.entity_id
_entity_poly.type
_entity_poly.pdbx_seq_one_letter_code
_entity_poly.pdbx_strand_id
1 'polypeptide(L)'
;MALSDVDLTVNLYLEGDKFFDLLKAAIRDWQGGWGHERERAAYALELYQRSLTILRDHLEKVRTRAEGGFFTAEDQRILDRTQEKLAYWEKKLAEITNPKTAAVKN
;
A
#
# COMPACT_ATOMS: atom_id res chain seq x y z
N MET A 1 32.66 8.20 1.11
CA MET A 1 31.57 7.32 0.65
C MET A 1 30.39 8.21 0.33
N ALA A 2 29.91 8.19 -0.91
CA ALA A 2 28.70 8.93 -1.25
C ALA A 2 27.51 8.18 -0.66
N LEU A 3 26.59 8.89 0.01
CA LEU A 3 25.34 8.30 0.54
C LEU A 3 24.39 7.81 -0.57
N SER A 4 24.77 7.96 -1.85
CA SER A 4 24.00 7.57 -3.03
C SER A 4 23.82 6.06 -3.19
N ASP A 5 24.59 5.24 -2.47
CA ASP A 5 24.64 3.79 -2.67
C ASP A 5 23.88 3.01 -1.58
N VAL A 6 23.07 3.70 -0.77
CA VAL A 6 22.30 3.10 0.34
C VAL A 6 20.81 3.05 -0.01
N ASP A 7 20.31 1.86 -0.29
CA ASP A 7 18.90 1.59 -0.55
C ASP A 7 18.19 1.02 0.69
N LEU A 8 16.96 1.48 0.92
CA LEU A 8 16.03 0.90 1.90
C LEU A 8 14.87 0.22 1.16
N THR A 9 14.67 -1.07 1.43
CA THR A 9 13.55 -1.84 0.88
C THR A 9 12.60 -2.26 1.98
N VAL A 10 11.29 -2.15 1.72
CA VAL A 10 10.22 -2.62 2.62
C VAL A 10 9.59 -3.88 2.05
N ASN A 11 9.50 -4.94 2.85
CA ASN A 11 8.79 -6.14 2.43
C ASN A 11 7.28 -5.97 2.67
N LEU A 12 6.51 -5.67 1.62
CA LEU A 12 5.07 -5.41 1.76
C LEU A 12 4.25 -6.62 2.25
N TYR A 13 4.78 -7.84 2.14
CA TYR A 13 4.12 -9.03 2.67
C TYR A 13 4.25 -9.09 4.20
N LEU A 14 5.47 -8.96 4.72
CA LEU A 14 5.79 -9.07 6.15
C LEU A 14 5.51 -7.77 6.93
N GLU A 15 5.83 -6.64 6.33
CA GLU A 15 5.89 -5.33 7.00
C GLU A 15 4.85 -4.34 6.46
N GLY A 16 4.15 -4.70 5.38
CA GLY A 16 3.28 -3.79 4.64
C GLY A 16 2.22 -3.13 5.50
N ASP A 17 1.65 -3.82 6.49
CA ASP A 17 0.59 -3.22 7.33
C ASP A 17 1.12 -2.04 8.15
N LYS A 18 2.27 -2.24 8.80
CA LYS A 18 2.93 -1.16 9.56
C LYS A 18 3.36 -0.03 8.63
N PHE A 19 3.87 -0.37 7.45
CA PHE A 19 4.28 0.62 6.47
C PHE A 19 3.10 1.48 6.00
N PHE A 20 1.98 0.86 5.63
CA PHE A 20 0.77 1.58 5.23
C PHE A 20 0.16 2.39 6.38
N ASP A 21 0.21 1.90 7.62
CA ASP A 21 -0.21 2.67 8.79
C ASP A 21 0.64 3.94 8.99
N LEU A 22 1.96 3.82 8.86
CA LEU A 22 2.87 4.96 8.95
C LEU A 22 2.58 6.00 7.85
N LEU A 23 2.42 5.55 6.61
CA LEU A 23 2.09 6.44 5.49
C LEU A 23 0.73 7.11 5.69
N LYS A 24 -0.28 6.35 6.15
CA LYS A 24 -1.61 6.89 6.44
C LYS A 24 -1.57 7.97 7.51
N ALA A 25 -0.82 7.75 8.60
CA ALA A 25 -0.64 8.73 9.66
C ALA A 25 0.05 10.00 9.13
N ALA A 26 1.16 9.83 8.40
CA ALA A 26 1.88 10.94 7.76
C ALA A 26 0.98 11.79 6.84
N ILE A 27 0.17 11.14 5.98
CA ILE A 27 -0.75 11.84 5.09
C ILE A 27 -1.77 12.65 5.89
N ARG A 28 -2.39 12.04 6.91
CA ARG A 28 -3.44 12.68 7.71
C ARG A 28 -2.91 13.88 8.51
N ASP A 29 -1.74 13.73 9.13
CA ASP A 29 -1.20 14.72 10.04
C ASP A 29 -0.63 15.94 9.29
N TRP A 30 -0.08 15.73 8.10
CA TRP A 30 0.62 16.79 7.37
C TRP A 30 -0.22 17.47 6.29
N GLN A 31 -1.40 16.94 5.94
CA GLN A 31 -2.30 17.54 4.94
C GLN A 31 -2.75 18.98 5.28
N GLY A 32 -2.94 19.29 6.57
CA GLY A 32 -3.32 20.63 7.03
C GLY A 32 -2.15 21.58 7.32
N GLY A 33 -0.92 21.10 7.19
CA GLY A 33 0.30 21.77 7.64
C GLY A 33 0.83 22.88 6.73
N TRP A 34 2.03 23.36 7.06
CA TRP A 34 2.82 24.33 6.29
C TRP A 34 3.32 23.72 4.97
N GLY A 35 3.82 24.53 4.04
CA GLY A 35 4.17 24.07 2.67
C GLY A 35 5.01 22.80 2.61
N HIS A 36 6.07 22.71 3.42
CA HIS A 36 6.97 21.55 3.50
C HIS A 36 6.32 20.32 4.20
N GLU A 37 5.28 20.50 5.00
CA GLU A 37 4.47 19.39 5.53
C GLU A 37 3.56 18.83 4.44
N ARG A 38 2.93 19.69 3.64
CA ARG A 38 2.09 19.26 2.52
C ARG A 38 2.89 18.49 1.46
N GLU A 39 4.12 18.91 1.17
CA GLU A 39 5.02 18.17 0.28
C GLU A 39 5.34 16.77 0.84
N ARG A 40 5.62 16.66 2.15
CA ARG A 40 5.82 15.36 2.81
C ARG A 40 4.56 14.49 2.77
N ALA A 41 3.37 15.07 2.93
CA ALA A 41 2.10 14.38 2.80
C ALA A 41 1.89 13.85 1.37
N ALA A 42 2.21 14.66 0.36
CA ALA A 42 2.13 14.28 -1.05
C ALA A 42 3.10 13.13 -1.37
N TYR A 43 4.32 13.19 -0.86
CA TYR A 43 5.28 12.10 -1.02
C TYR A 43 4.85 10.81 -0.32
N ALA A 44 4.31 10.90 0.89
CA ALA A 44 3.75 9.74 1.59
C ALA A 44 2.56 9.12 0.82
N LEU A 45 1.72 9.95 0.19
CA LEU A 45 0.64 9.51 -0.68
C LEU A 45 1.16 8.77 -1.93
N GLU A 46 2.22 9.28 -2.57
CA GLU A 46 2.86 8.63 -3.70
C GLU A 46 3.40 7.24 -3.33
N LEU A 47 4.13 7.14 -2.21
CA LEU A 47 4.64 5.87 -1.70
C LEU A 47 3.52 4.88 -1.41
N TYR A 48 2.40 5.36 -0.86
CA TYR A 48 1.22 4.56 -0.60
C TYR A 48 0.67 3.96 -1.89
N GLN A 49 0.42 4.81 -2.88
CA GLN A 49 -0.14 4.40 -4.18
C GLN A 49 0.79 3.43 -4.92
N ARG A 50 2.09 3.73 -4.95
CA ARG A 50 3.11 2.87 -5.57
C ARG A 50 3.15 1.49 -4.92
N SER A 51 3.03 1.43 -3.59
CA SER A 51 3.03 0.15 -2.85
C SER A 51 1.79 -0.69 -3.15
N LEU A 52 0.61 -0.07 -3.27
CA LEU A 52 -0.60 -0.78 -3.72
C LEU A 52 -0.46 -1.31 -5.15
N THR A 53 0.13 -0.53 -6.06
CA THR A 53 0.40 -0.99 -7.44
C THR A 53 1.33 -2.19 -7.44
N ILE A 54 2.42 -2.18 -6.65
CA ILE A 54 3.33 -3.32 -6.53
C ILE A 54 2.60 -4.57 -6.03
N LEU A 55 1.72 -4.45 -5.02
CA LEU A 55 0.91 -5.56 -4.52
C LEU A 55 -0.04 -6.09 -5.60
N ARG A 56 -0.70 -5.21 -6.36
CA ARG A 56 -1.61 -5.58 -7.45
C ARG A 56 -0.88 -6.31 -8.57
N ASP A 57 0.26 -5.78 -9.00
CA ASP A 57 1.08 -6.41 -10.04
C ASP A 57 1.62 -7.77 -9.59
N HIS A 58 1.96 -7.91 -8.32
CA HIS A 58 2.39 -9.18 -7.75
C HIS A 58 1.25 -10.21 -7.75
N LEU A 59 0.05 -9.83 -7.30
CA LEU A 59 -1.13 -10.68 -7.34
C LEU A 59 -1.43 -11.16 -8.76
N GLU A 60 -1.38 -10.27 -9.75
CA GLU A 60 -1.64 -10.62 -11.14
C GLU A 60 -0.61 -11.63 -11.67
N LYS A 61 0.68 -11.38 -11.42
CA LYS A 61 1.76 -12.31 -11.81
C LYS A 61 1.58 -13.70 -11.19
N VAL A 62 1.17 -13.78 -9.93
CA VAL A 62 0.97 -15.05 -9.24
C VAL A 62 -0.29 -15.75 -9.76
N ARG A 63 -1.37 -15.03 -10.07
CA ARG A 63 -2.57 -15.59 -10.72
C ARG A 63 -2.27 -16.18 -12.09
N THR A 64 -1.55 -15.45 -12.95
CA THR A 64 -1.13 -15.98 -14.26
C THR A 64 -0.28 -17.25 -14.13
N ARG A 65 0.59 -17.32 -13.11
CA ARG A 65 1.38 -18.53 -12.83
C ARG A 65 0.52 -19.69 -12.33
N ALA A 66 -0.50 -19.39 -11.53
CA ALA A 66 -1.45 -20.37 -11.05
C ALA A 66 -2.19 -21.07 -12.20
N GLU A 67 -2.67 -20.26 -13.16
CA GLU A 67 -3.33 -20.73 -14.39
C GLU A 67 -2.39 -21.55 -15.28
N GLY A 68 -1.08 -21.31 -15.20
CA GLY A 68 -0.02 -22.05 -15.89
C GLY A 68 0.35 -23.42 -15.29
N GLY A 69 -0.30 -23.84 -14.20
CA GLY A 69 -0.26 -25.23 -13.71
C GLY A 69 0.65 -25.54 -12.52
N PHE A 70 1.33 -24.55 -11.92
CA PHE A 70 2.03 -24.73 -10.64
C PHE A 70 1.33 -23.90 -9.56
N PHE A 71 0.43 -24.54 -8.81
CA PHE A 71 -0.36 -23.85 -7.82
C PHE A 71 -0.75 -24.77 -6.66
N THR A 72 -0.11 -24.55 -5.52
CA THR A 72 -0.37 -25.32 -4.30
C THR A 72 -1.48 -24.66 -3.48
N ALA A 73 -2.04 -25.40 -2.51
CA ALA A 73 -2.99 -24.84 -1.56
C ALA A 73 -2.40 -23.69 -0.71
N GLU A 74 -1.08 -23.68 -0.50
CA GLU A 74 -0.39 -22.62 0.22
C GLU A 74 -0.28 -21.35 -0.65
N ASP A 75 -0.03 -21.50 -1.95
CA ASP A 75 -0.03 -20.38 -2.90
C ASP A 75 -1.41 -19.69 -2.95
N GLN A 76 -2.49 -20.47 -2.93
CA GLN A 76 -3.85 -19.92 -2.85
C GLN A 76 -4.09 -19.12 -1.57
N ARG A 77 -3.65 -19.61 -0.41
CA ARG A 77 -3.80 -18.88 0.87
C ARG A 77 -3.02 -17.56 0.86
N ILE A 78 -1.81 -17.58 0.31
CA ILE A 78 -0.99 -16.37 0.19
C ILE A 78 -1.66 -15.36 -0.73
N LEU A 79 -2.25 -15.80 -1.85
CA LEU A 79 -3.04 -14.95 -2.74
C LEU A 79 -4.24 -14.33 -2.03
N ASP A 80 -5.07 -15.13 -1.37
CA ASP A 80 -6.28 -14.67 -0.70
C ASP A 80 -5.94 -13.62 0.36
N ARG A 81 -4.94 -13.90 1.21
CA ARG A 81 -4.47 -12.97 2.24
C ARG A 81 -3.93 -11.67 1.64
N THR A 82 -3.19 -11.77 0.54
CA THR A 82 -2.61 -10.59 -0.13
C THR A 82 -3.70 -9.75 -0.80
N GLN A 83 -4.74 -10.40 -1.35
CA GLN A 83 -5.90 -9.73 -1.94
C GLN A 83 -6.76 -9.03 -0.88
N GLU A 84 -7.01 -9.66 0.27
CA GLU A 84 -7.68 -9.02 1.40
C GLU A 84 -6.90 -7.80 1.89
N LYS A 85 -5.57 -7.92 2.03
CA LYS A 85 -4.70 -6.81 2.41
C LYS A 85 -4.77 -5.67 1.40
N LEU A 86 -4.70 -5.97 0.10
CA LEU A 86 -4.81 -4.96 -0.96
C LEU A 86 -6.15 -4.22 -0.87
N ALA A 87 -7.26 -4.96 -0.80
CA ALA A 87 -8.60 -4.37 -0.73
C ALA A 87 -8.79 -3.49 0.52
N TYR A 88 -8.27 -3.93 1.67
CA TYR A 88 -8.30 -3.16 2.90
C TYR A 88 -7.58 -1.82 2.74
N TRP A 89 -6.36 -1.83 2.21
CA TRP A 89 -5.55 -0.60 2.08
C TRP A 89 -6.00 0.31 0.93
N GLU A 90 -6.54 -0.23 -0.16
CA GLU A 90 -7.23 0.57 -1.20
C GLU A 90 -8.43 1.33 -0.61
N LYS A 91 -9.22 0.66 0.22
CA LYS A 91 -10.33 1.31 0.92
C LYS A 91 -9.83 2.40 1.86
N LYS A 92 -8.75 2.17 2.60
CA LYS A 92 -8.16 3.21 3.48
C LYS A 92 -7.62 4.38 2.70
N LEU A 93 -7.01 4.16 1.53
CA LEU A 93 -6.60 5.22 0.63
C LEU A 93 -7.80 6.05 0.15
N ALA A 94 -8.92 5.40 -0.21
CA ALA A 94 -10.14 6.09 -0.61
C ALA A 94 -10.73 6.94 0.54
N GLU A 95 -10.72 6.42 1.78
CA GLU A 95 -11.17 7.16 2.97
C GLU A 95 -10.36 8.46 3.19
N ILE A 96 -9.03 8.43 3.02
CA ILE A 96 -8.16 9.59 3.24
C ILE A 96 -8.11 10.57 2.07
N THR A 97 -8.42 10.12 0.84
CA THR A 97 -8.42 10.98 -0.36
C THR A 97 -9.81 11.53 -0.68
N ASN A 98 -10.88 10.84 -0.28
CA ASN A 98 -12.27 11.24 -0.50
C ASN A 98 -13.09 11.13 0.81
N PRO A 99 -12.96 12.11 1.73
CA PRO A 99 -13.60 12.06 3.05
C PRO A 99 -15.14 12.05 3.00
N LYS A 100 -15.77 12.45 1.88
CA LYS A 100 -17.24 12.38 1.71
C LYS A 100 -17.80 10.95 1.74
N THR A 101 -17.00 9.95 1.38
CA THR A 101 -17.44 8.53 1.35
C THR A 101 -17.49 7.89 2.74
N ALA A 102 -16.77 8.45 3.71
CA ALA A 102 -16.73 7.94 5.08
C ALA A 102 -17.94 8.36 5.94
N ALA A 103 -18.63 9.45 5.55
CA ALA A 103 -19.74 10.04 6.31
C ALA A 103 -21.13 9.43 6.00
N VAL A 104 -21.24 8.49 5.05
CA VAL A 104 -22.53 7.90 4.62
C VAL A 104 -22.92 6.64 5.44
N LYS A 105 -22.23 6.38 6.56
CA LYS A 105 -22.61 5.32 7.50
C LYS A 105 -22.77 5.89 8.91
N ASN A 106 -23.84 6.67 9.10
CA ASN A 106 -24.47 6.90 10.40
C ASN A 106 -25.98 6.72 10.24
#